data_AF-A0AAU9LFX4-F1
#
_entry.id   AF-A0AAU9LFX4-F1
#
_cell.length_a   1.000
_cell.length_b   1.000
_cell.length_c   1.000
_cell.angle_alpha   90.00
_cell.angle_beta   90.00
_cell.angle_gamma   90.00
#
_symmetry.space_group_name_H-M   'P 1'
#
loop_
_entity.id
_entity.type
_entity.pdbx_description
1 polymer ?
#
loop_
_entity_poly.entity_id
_entity_poly.type
_entity_poly.pdbx_seq_one_letter_code
_entity_poly.pdbx_strand_id
1 'polypeptide(L)'
;MTERKGIYFGTIDAVTNDIVPTSVRNASGNHGIASNLEVAIRAGNVNVSDNVETEVLELSESSRAAQERHAQLLRRIEAEKRARNIAVPTIVEEVIRRLRQLGEPITLFGERPADRRERLREILSRLELEAEETGFVHEVLADIQQQGVGPDAGVERAAARETATAKTTKPQENQLFYVPIRNERLKSVRATIFSHTASVVGARLKRERQERNISQEERAQDS
;
A
#
# COMPACT_ATOMS: atom_id res chain seq x y z
N MET A 1 -67.30 13.58 23.32
CA MET A 1 -66.71 13.01 22.09
C MET A 1 -65.69 14.01 21.58
N THR A 2 -64.41 13.69 21.68
CA THR A 2 -63.30 14.60 21.36
C THR A 2 -63.05 14.59 19.86
N GLU A 3 -63.25 15.74 19.20
CA GLU A 3 -63.02 15.92 17.77
C GLU A 3 -61.51 15.82 17.46
N ARG A 4 -61.14 14.92 16.56
CA ARG A 4 -59.75 14.78 16.08
C ARG A 4 -59.50 15.84 15.00
N LYS A 5 -58.59 16.76 15.26
CA LYS A 5 -58.09 17.72 14.25
C LYS A 5 -57.22 16.96 13.24
N GLY A 6 -57.74 16.76 12.03
CA GLY A 6 -56.99 16.17 10.92
C GLY A 6 -55.88 17.10 10.43
N ILE A 7 -54.74 16.53 10.05
CA ILE A 7 -53.65 17.26 9.40
C ILE A 7 -54.02 17.40 7.91
N TYR A 8 -54.28 18.62 7.47
CA TYR A 8 -54.53 18.94 6.07
C TYR A 8 -53.19 19.22 5.37
N PHE A 9 -52.86 18.45 4.33
CA PHE A 9 -51.73 18.73 3.45
C PHE A 9 -52.19 19.71 2.35
N GLY A 10 -51.60 20.90 2.34
CA GLY A 10 -51.77 21.87 1.26
C GLY A 10 -50.87 21.52 0.08
N THR A 11 -51.44 21.53 -1.12
CA THR A 11 -50.73 21.52 -2.40
C THR A 11 -49.83 22.75 -2.49
N ILE A 12 -48.55 22.54 -2.81
CA ILE A 12 -47.59 23.63 -3.01
C ILE A 12 -47.87 24.24 -4.38
N ASP A 13 -48.60 25.36 -4.41
CA ASP A 13 -48.65 26.23 -5.59
C ASP A 13 -47.31 26.96 -5.71
N ALA A 14 -46.68 26.85 -6.89
CA ALA A 14 -45.32 27.28 -7.18
C ALA A 14 -45.10 28.81 -7.24
N VAL A 15 -46.02 29.62 -6.70
CA VAL A 15 -46.04 31.08 -6.94
C VAL A 15 -45.63 31.91 -5.72
N THR A 16 -45.45 31.32 -4.53
CA THR A 16 -45.08 32.09 -3.33
C THR A 16 -43.68 31.74 -2.82
N ASN A 17 -42.66 32.33 -3.45
CA ASN A 17 -41.26 32.31 -3.00
C ASN A 17 -40.98 33.14 -1.72
N ASP A 18 -42.00 33.44 -0.90
CA ASP A 18 -41.92 34.47 0.15
C ASP A 18 -41.88 33.94 1.60
N ILE A 19 -41.62 32.65 1.81
CA ILE A 19 -41.54 32.08 3.18
C ILE A 19 -40.10 32.08 3.73
N VAL A 20 -39.12 32.59 2.96
CA VAL A 20 -37.74 32.67 3.46
C VAL A 20 -37.59 33.89 4.36
N PRO A 21 -37.18 33.73 5.64
CA PRO A 21 -36.98 34.86 6.55
C PRO A 21 -36.00 35.87 5.95
N THR A 22 -36.27 37.15 6.16
CA THR A 22 -35.51 38.29 5.62
C THR A 22 -34.01 38.24 5.94
N SER A 23 -33.62 37.53 7.01
CA SER A 23 -32.23 37.28 7.39
C SER A 23 -31.47 36.41 6.38
N VAL A 24 -32.13 35.49 5.69
CA VAL A 24 -31.53 34.62 4.66
C VAL A 24 -31.54 35.31 3.29
N ARG A 25 -32.52 36.19 3.03
CA ARG A 25 -32.65 36.91 1.74
C ARG A 25 -31.49 37.87 1.48
N ASN A 26 -30.88 38.43 2.52
CA ASN A 26 -29.72 39.32 2.42
C ASN A 26 -28.36 38.60 2.33
N ALA A 27 -28.32 37.26 2.47
CA ALA A 27 -27.08 36.49 2.42
C ALA A 27 -26.56 36.22 0.99
N SER A 28 -27.31 36.61 -0.05
CA SER A 28 -26.94 36.41 -1.47
C SER A 28 -26.05 37.51 -2.06
N GLY A 29 -25.43 38.35 -1.23
CA GLY A 29 -24.34 39.23 -1.65
C GLY A 29 -23.01 38.63 -1.22
N ASN A 30 -22.00 38.68 -2.09
CA ASN A 30 -20.64 38.23 -1.83
C ASN A 30 -19.97 39.06 -0.71
N HIS A 31 -20.37 38.81 0.54
CA HIS A 31 -19.93 39.49 1.73
C HIS A 31 -18.81 38.67 2.38
N GLY A 32 -17.67 39.31 2.64
CA GLY A 32 -16.51 38.67 3.25
C GLY A 32 -16.84 38.05 4.61
N ILE A 33 -16.02 37.09 5.04
CA ILE A 33 -16.19 36.36 6.30
C ILE A 33 -16.41 37.31 7.50
N ALA A 34 -15.76 38.49 7.50
CA ALA A 34 -15.91 39.51 8.54
C ALA A 34 -17.33 40.09 8.64
N SER A 35 -17.98 40.40 7.52
CA SER A 35 -19.35 40.93 7.51
C SER A 35 -20.38 39.89 7.93
N ASN A 36 -20.16 38.61 7.59
CA ASN A 36 -21.05 37.54 8.03
C ASN A 36 -20.91 37.29 9.54
N LEU A 37 -19.69 37.41 10.06
CA LEU A 37 -19.42 37.34 11.49
C LEU A 37 -20.13 38.47 12.24
N GLU A 38 -20.04 39.70 11.75
CA GLU A 38 -20.68 40.87 12.36
C GLU A 38 -22.21 40.75 12.38
N VAL A 39 -22.81 40.27 11.27
CA VAL A 39 -24.26 40.01 11.19
C VAL A 39 -24.66 38.93 12.19
N ALA A 40 -23.89 37.86 12.31
CA ALA A 40 -24.17 36.75 13.23
C ALA A 40 -24.02 37.15 14.70
N ILE A 41 -23.02 37.98 15.04
CA ILE A 41 -22.82 38.55 16.38
C ILE A 41 -24.01 39.46 16.72
N ARG A 42 -24.42 40.33 15.79
CA ARG A 42 -25.56 41.24 15.99
C ARG A 42 -26.89 40.52 16.11
N ALA A 43 -27.05 39.40 15.41
CA ALA A 43 -28.21 38.52 15.52
C ALA A 43 -28.26 37.75 16.85
N GLY A 44 -27.19 37.77 17.65
CA GLY A 44 -27.09 37.00 18.90
C GLY A 44 -26.83 35.51 18.65
N ASN A 45 -26.41 35.14 17.43
CA ASN A 45 -26.08 33.76 17.07
C ASN A 45 -24.65 33.38 17.47
N VAL A 46 -23.82 34.35 17.88
CA VAL A 46 -22.44 34.14 18.32
C VAL A 46 -22.24 34.85 19.66
N ASN A 47 -21.88 34.09 20.69
CA ASN A 47 -21.43 34.63 21.96
C ASN A 47 -19.92 34.90 21.88
N VAL A 48 -19.51 36.17 21.73
CA VAL A 48 -18.10 36.61 21.66
C VAL A 48 -17.62 37.21 22.98
N SER A 49 -18.21 36.79 24.10
CA SER A 49 -17.83 37.29 25.41
C SER A 49 -16.52 36.64 25.85
N ASP A 50 -15.38 37.30 25.60
CA ASP A 50 -14.05 36.84 26.05
C ASP A 50 -13.91 36.79 27.59
N ASN A 51 -14.83 37.41 28.33
CA ASN A 51 -14.78 37.58 29.79
C ASN A 51 -15.81 36.75 30.57
N VAL A 52 -16.52 35.82 29.91
CA VAL A 52 -17.45 34.92 30.59
C VAL A 52 -16.72 33.60 30.80
N GLU A 53 -16.55 33.19 32.05
CA GLU A 53 -16.12 31.83 32.37
C GLU A 53 -17.05 30.88 31.62
N THR A 54 -16.50 30.12 30.69
CA THR A 54 -17.27 29.15 29.91
C THR A 54 -17.83 28.13 30.89
N GLU A 55 -19.07 28.30 31.32
CA GLU A 55 -19.79 27.31 32.10
C GLU A 55 -20.03 26.09 31.22
N VAL A 56 -19.06 25.16 31.24
CA VAL A 56 -19.16 23.91 30.51
C VAL A 56 -20.11 23.01 31.29
N LEU A 57 -21.36 22.94 30.83
CA LEU A 57 -22.35 22.03 31.40
C LEU A 57 -21.81 20.59 31.32
N GLU A 58 -21.64 19.93 32.47
CA GLU A 58 -21.13 18.56 32.50
C GLU A 58 -22.13 17.62 31.83
N LEU A 59 -21.71 17.03 30.71
CA LEU A 59 -22.51 16.05 29.98
C LEU A 59 -22.78 14.82 30.86
N SER A 60 -24.01 14.32 30.84
CA SER A 60 -24.37 13.08 31.51
C SER A 60 -23.47 11.93 31.07
N GLU A 61 -23.22 10.94 31.94
CA GLU A 61 -22.41 9.77 31.60
C GLU A 61 -22.93 9.04 30.36
N SER A 62 -24.25 9.01 30.17
CA SER A 62 -24.90 8.47 28.97
C SER A 62 -24.55 9.24 27.69
N SER A 63 -24.43 10.57 27.79
CA SER A 63 -24.04 11.45 26.68
C SER A 63 -22.56 11.28 26.35
N ARG A 64 -21.68 11.23 27.36
CA ARG A 64 -20.24 10.96 27.17
C ARG A 64 -20.00 9.62 26.48
N ALA A 65 -20.66 8.54 26.94
CA ALA A 65 -20.54 7.22 26.33
C ALA A 65 -21.06 7.20 24.87
N ALA A 66 -22.13 7.94 24.57
CA ALA A 66 -22.64 8.06 23.21
C ALA A 66 -21.65 8.83 22.30
N GLN A 67 -21.04 9.90 22.82
CA GLN A 67 -20.03 10.69 22.11
C GLN A 67 -18.75 9.89 21.84
N GLU A 68 -18.28 9.09 22.80
CA GLU A 68 -17.14 8.21 22.62
C GLU A 68 -17.38 7.16 21.54
N ARG A 69 -18.55 6.52 21.55
CA ARG A 69 -18.93 5.55 20.49
C ARG A 69 -18.99 6.22 19.12
N HIS A 70 -19.56 7.42 19.06
CA HIS A 70 -19.61 8.20 17.82
C HIS A 70 -18.20 8.58 17.33
N ALA A 71 -17.33 9.05 18.22
CA ALA A 71 -15.94 9.38 17.91
C ALA A 71 -15.15 8.15 17.42
N GLN A 72 -15.35 6.99 18.05
CA GLN A 72 -14.75 5.73 17.61
C GLN A 72 -15.24 5.32 16.22
N LEU A 73 -16.53 5.50 15.92
CA LEU A 73 -17.10 5.21 14.62
C LEU A 73 -16.51 6.12 13.53
N LEU A 74 -16.40 7.42 13.81
CA LEU A 74 -15.77 8.38 12.90
C LEU A 74 -14.32 8.01 12.62
N ARG A 75 -13.53 7.66 13.65
CA ARG A 75 -12.15 7.20 13.48
C ARG A 75 -12.04 5.98 12.56
N ARG A 76 -12.94 4.99 12.70
CA ARG A 76 -12.97 3.82 11.81
C ARG A 76 -13.26 4.20 10.36
N ILE A 77 -14.23 5.09 10.15
CA ILE A 77 -14.60 5.56 8.81
C ILE A 77 -13.44 6.33 8.18
N GLU A 78 -12.76 7.19 8.94
CA GLU A 78 -11.57 7.90 8.46
C GLU A 78 -10.44 6.95 8.11
N ALA A 79 -10.17 5.95 8.96
CA ALA A 79 -9.17 4.91 8.68
C ALA A 79 -9.49 4.14 7.40
N GLU A 80 -10.75 3.73 7.20
CA GLU A 80 -11.19 3.01 6.00
C GLU A 80 -11.11 3.89 4.73
N LYS A 81 -11.41 5.20 4.86
CA LYS A 81 -11.22 6.16 3.77
C LYS A 81 -9.75 6.32 3.42
N ARG A 82 -8.87 6.45 4.42
CA ARG A 82 -7.41 6.53 4.19
C ARG A 82 -6.90 5.26 3.53
N ALA A 83 -7.27 4.08 4.05
CA ALA A 83 -6.89 2.79 3.48
C ALA A 83 -7.24 2.72 1.98
N ARG A 84 -8.47 3.11 1.59
CA ARG A 84 -8.89 3.15 0.18
C ARG A 84 -8.12 4.15 -0.68
N ASN A 85 -7.64 5.24 -0.09
CA ASN A 85 -6.88 6.28 -0.77
C ASN A 85 -5.39 5.96 -0.94
N ILE A 86 -4.86 4.93 -0.27
CA ILE A 86 -3.47 4.52 -0.44
C ILE A 86 -3.26 4.03 -1.87
N ALA A 87 -2.38 4.73 -2.58
CA ALA A 87 -1.99 4.39 -3.93
C ALA A 87 -1.15 3.11 -3.91
N VAL A 88 -1.75 2.00 -4.34
CA VAL A 88 -1.07 0.71 -4.49
C VAL A 88 -0.72 0.50 -5.96
N PRO A 89 0.49 -0.03 -6.27
CA PRO A 89 0.86 -0.43 -7.61
C PRO A 89 -0.20 -1.31 -8.30
N THR A 90 -0.46 -1.03 -9.58
CA THR A 90 -1.35 -1.84 -10.41
C THR A 90 -0.62 -3.04 -11.02
N ILE A 91 0.71 -2.97 -11.14
CA ILE A 91 1.55 -4.00 -11.74
C ILE A 91 1.77 -5.13 -10.72
N VAL A 92 1.52 -6.37 -11.14
CA VAL A 92 1.59 -7.56 -10.27
C VAL A 92 3.01 -7.79 -9.73
N GLU A 93 4.03 -7.52 -10.52
CA GLU A 93 5.44 -7.69 -10.13
C GLU A 93 5.86 -6.73 -9.02
N GLU A 94 5.41 -5.48 -9.08
CA GLU A 94 5.66 -4.47 -8.05
C GLU A 94 4.97 -4.84 -6.73
N VAL A 95 3.73 -5.35 -6.81
CA VAL A 95 3.00 -5.86 -5.65
C VAL A 95 3.76 -7.02 -5.00
N ILE A 96 4.26 -7.97 -5.79
CA ILE A 96 5.08 -9.09 -5.29
C ILE A 96 6.34 -8.59 -4.61
N ARG A 97 7.05 -7.64 -5.24
CA ARG A 97 8.27 -7.05 -4.69
C ARG A 97 7.98 -6.35 -3.36
N ARG A 98 6.89 -5.61 -3.27
CA ARG A 98 6.50 -4.88 -2.07
C ARG A 98 6.13 -5.83 -0.93
N LEU A 99 5.33 -6.86 -1.20
CA LEU A 99 5.01 -7.90 -0.20
C LEU A 99 6.27 -8.61 0.30
N ARG A 100 7.22 -8.91 -0.60
CA ARG A 100 8.51 -9.51 -0.22
C ARG A 100 9.35 -8.58 0.66
N GLN A 101 9.36 -7.27 0.39
CA GLN A 101 10.07 -6.29 1.22
C GLN A 101 9.48 -6.18 2.63
N LEU A 102 8.17 -6.34 2.76
CA LEU A 102 7.47 -6.33 4.03
C LEU A 102 7.59 -7.68 4.78
N GLY A 103 8.17 -8.71 4.17
CA GLY A 103 8.28 -10.04 4.76
C GLY A 103 6.97 -10.84 4.74
N GLU A 104 5.99 -10.39 3.97
CA GLU A 104 4.66 -10.99 3.91
C GLU A 104 4.56 -12.08 2.83
N PRO A 105 3.70 -13.10 3.00
CA PRO A 105 3.46 -14.12 1.99
C PRO A 105 3.08 -13.49 0.63
N ILE A 106 3.74 -13.94 -0.44
CA ILE A 106 3.56 -13.37 -1.77
C ILE A 106 2.17 -13.69 -2.33
N THR A 107 1.78 -14.96 -2.28
CA THR A 107 0.50 -15.45 -2.82
C THR A 107 -0.16 -16.39 -1.82
N LEU A 108 -1.40 -16.11 -1.46
CA LEU A 108 -2.22 -17.03 -0.68
C LEU A 108 -2.98 -17.99 -1.60
N PHE A 109 -3.43 -19.13 -1.07
CA PHE A 109 -4.20 -20.09 -1.85
C PHE A 109 -5.55 -19.50 -2.27
N GLY A 110 -5.88 -19.57 -3.57
CA GLY A 110 -7.12 -19.01 -4.11
C GLY A 110 -7.13 -17.49 -4.28
N GLU A 111 -6.02 -16.80 -4.00
CA GLU A 111 -5.92 -15.34 -4.10
C GLU A 111 -5.80 -14.89 -5.57
N ARG A 112 -6.69 -13.99 -6.00
CA ARG A 112 -6.61 -13.37 -7.34
C ARG A 112 -5.67 -12.14 -7.31
N PRO A 113 -5.18 -11.66 -8.47
CA PRO A 113 -4.34 -10.45 -8.51
C PRO A 113 -4.99 -9.20 -7.88
N ALA A 114 -6.33 -9.10 -7.93
CA ALA A 114 -7.08 -8.03 -7.27
C ALA A 114 -7.03 -8.18 -5.74
N ASP A 115 -7.31 -9.37 -5.22
CA ASP A 115 -7.29 -9.65 -3.78
C ASP A 115 -5.89 -9.44 -3.19
N ARG A 116 -4.84 -9.78 -3.94
CA ARG A 116 -3.45 -9.52 -3.53
C ARG A 116 -3.15 -8.03 -3.39
N ARG A 117 -3.67 -7.21 -4.30
CA ARG A 117 -3.55 -5.74 -4.24
C ARG A 117 -4.34 -5.17 -3.06
N GLU A 118 -5.54 -5.70 -2.81
CA GLU A 118 -6.38 -5.34 -1.67
C GLU A 118 -5.65 -5.61 -0.35
N ARG A 119 -5.05 -6.80 -0.22
CA ARG A 119 -4.25 -7.18 0.95
C ARG A 119 -3.02 -6.28 1.13
N LEU A 120 -2.30 -5.98 0.06
CA LEU A 120 -1.18 -5.04 0.13
C LEU A 120 -1.65 -3.65 0.62
N ARG A 121 -2.83 -3.19 0.17
CA ARG A 121 -3.43 -1.94 0.63
C ARG A 121 -3.76 -1.97 2.12
N GLU A 122 -4.35 -3.06 2.58
CA GLU A 122 -4.69 -3.26 3.99
C GLU A 122 -3.44 -3.22 4.89
N ILE A 123 -2.38 -3.95 4.51
CA ILE A 123 -1.11 -3.98 5.24
C ILE A 123 -0.49 -2.58 5.30
N LEU A 124 -0.43 -1.85 4.18
CA LEU A 124 0.10 -0.49 4.16
C LEU A 124 -0.73 0.45 5.03
N SER A 125 -2.06 0.34 5.01
CA SER A 125 -2.94 1.17 5.85
C SER A 125 -2.73 0.91 7.34
N ARG A 126 -2.51 -0.34 7.72
CA ARG A 126 -2.24 -0.71 9.10
C ARG A 126 -0.90 -0.13 9.56
N LEU A 127 0.12 -0.24 8.71
CA LEU A 127 1.44 0.34 8.98
C LEU A 127 1.39 1.87 9.10
N GLU A 128 0.59 2.56 8.29
CA GLU A 128 0.39 4.00 8.40
C GLU A 128 -0.32 4.40 9.70
N LEU A 129 -1.35 3.66 10.12
CA LEU A 129 -2.03 3.91 11.40
C LEU A 129 -1.09 3.67 12.59
N GLU A 130 -0.34 2.57 12.58
CA GLU A 130 0.67 2.29 13.60
C GLU A 130 1.78 3.37 13.62
N ALA A 131 2.12 3.94 12.44
CA ALA A 131 3.05 5.04 12.31
C ALA A 131 2.54 6.34 12.94
N GLU A 132 1.27 6.69 12.73
CA GLU A 132 0.63 7.88 13.29
C GLU A 132 0.54 7.82 14.82
N GLU A 133 0.23 6.64 15.37
CA GLU A 133 0.13 6.42 16.82
C GLU A 133 1.50 6.49 17.51
N THR A 134 2.56 6.04 16.84
CA THR A 134 3.92 6.00 17.40
C THR A 134 4.77 7.22 17.03
N GLY A 135 4.33 8.03 16.04
CA GLY A 135 5.01 9.24 15.58
C GLY A 135 6.38 9.03 14.91
N PHE A 136 6.85 7.79 14.76
CA PHE A 136 8.26 7.49 14.42
C PHE A 136 8.46 6.85 13.02
N VAL A 137 7.41 6.31 12.39
CA VAL A 137 7.56 5.43 11.21
C VAL A 137 7.38 6.16 9.87
N HIS A 138 7.10 7.47 9.89
CA HIS A 138 6.99 8.29 8.67
C HIS A 138 8.30 8.28 7.85
N GLU A 139 9.46 8.15 8.49
CA GLU A 139 10.76 8.14 7.81
C GLU A 139 10.98 6.84 7.01
N VAL A 140 10.61 5.68 7.57
CA VAL A 140 10.78 4.37 6.93
C VAL A 140 9.83 4.17 5.74
N LEU A 141 8.59 4.66 5.84
CA LEU A 141 7.65 4.64 4.71
C LEU A 141 8.07 5.63 3.61
N ALA A 142 8.56 6.81 3.97
CA ALA A 142 9.06 7.79 3.01
C ALA A 142 10.30 7.29 2.25
N ASP A 143 11.23 6.60 2.90
CA ASP A 143 12.41 6.01 2.26
C ASP A 143 12.04 4.93 1.23
N ILE A 144 10.96 4.21 1.49
CA ILE A 144 10.44 3.22 0.56
C ILE A 144 9.78 3.92 -0.63
N GLN A 145 8.97 4.95 -0.39
CA GLN A 145 8.28 5.69 -1.45
C GLN A 145 9.27 6.43 -2.37
N GLN A 146 10.37 6.93 -1.81
CA GLN A 146 11.46 7.58 -2.58
C GLN A 146 12.27 6.60 -3.45
N GLN A 147 12.22 5.29 -3.20
CA GLN A 147 12.89 4.30 -4.04
C GLN A 147 12.05 3.86 -5.27
N GLY A 148 10.86 4.44 -5.46
CA GLY A 148 9.87 4.00 -6.44
C GLY A 148 9.41 5.03 -7.46
N VAL A 149 10.21 6.04 -7.83
CA VAL A 149 9.85 6.95 -8.94
C VAL A 149 11.05 7.27 -9.84
N GLY A 150 10.95 6.81 -11.08
CA GLY A 150 11.72 7.29 -12.23
C GLY A 150 11.15 6.69 -13.52
N PRO A 151 10.31 7.41 -14.28
CA PRO A 151 9.87 7.00 -15.61
C PRO A 151 10.95 7.34 -16.66
N ASP A 152 10.97 6.54 -17.72
CA ASP A 152 11.92 6.53 -18.84
C ASP A 152 12.37 7.89 -19.39
N ALA A 153 13.68 8.13 -19.36
CA ALA A 153 14.41 8.94 -20.32
C ALA A 153 15.86 8.45 -20.44
N GLY A 154 16.18 7.78 -21.56
CA GLY A 154 17.57 7.62 -22.02
C GLY A 154 18.13 6.21 -22.07
N VAL A 155 17.61 5.38 -22.98
CA VAL A 155 18.49 4.45 -23.70
C VAL A 155 19.44 5.34 -24.53
N GLU A 156 20.75 5.09 -24.47
CA GLU A 156 21.84 5.86 -25.12
C GLU A 156 22.44 7.04 -24.34
N ARG A 157 23.15 6.76 -23.24
CA ARG A 157 24.44 7.40 -22.84
C ARG A 157 24.85 6.94 -21.43
N ALA A 158 25.33 5.72 -21.31
CA ALA A 158 25.86 5.19 -20.05
C ALA A 158 27.21 4.46 -20.23
N ALA A 159 28.07 4.96 -21.13
CA ALA A 159 29.41 4.42 -21.34
C ALA A 159 30.54 5.29 -20.74
N ALA A 160 30.23 6.31 -19.93
CA ALA A 160 31.26 7.20 -19.40
C ALA A 160 30.85 7.92 -18.11
N ARG A 161 30.70 7.21 -16.98
CA ARG A 161 30.96 7.75 -15.63
C ARG A 161 30.99 6.67 -14.55
N GLU A 162 31.94 5.75 -14.65
CA GLU A 162 32.34 4.93 -13.51
C GLU A 162 33.27 5.76 -12.61
N THR A 163 32.72 6.42 -11.59
CA THR A 163 33.44 6.69 -10.33
C THR A 163 32.46 7.13 -9.25
N ALA A 164 32.49 6.40 -8.13
CA ALA A 164 31.97 6.77 -6.81
C ALA A 164 30.44 6.74 -6.60
N THR A 165 29.93 5.59 -6.19
CA THR A 165 29.08 5.44 -4.98
C THR A 165 29.01 3.96 -4.60
N ALA A 166 29.98 3.51 -3.81
CA ALA A 166 30.01 2.16 -3.24
C ALA A 166 28.93 2.02 -2.15
N LYS A 167 27.70 1.66 -2.54
CA LYS A 167 26.76 1.02 -1.61
C LYS A 167 27.18 -0.44 -1.49
N THR A 168 27.67 -0.81 -0.31
CA THR A 168 28.04 -2.17 0.07
C THR A 168 26.81 -3.09 0.02
N THR A 169 26.53 -3.64 -1.16
CA THR A 169 25.77 -4.88 -1.27
C THR A 169 26.66 -5.96 -0.66
N LYS A 170 26.32 -6.40 0.57
CA LYS A 170 26.94 -7.63 1.10
C LYS A 170 26.72 -8.70 0.03
N PRO A 171 27.77 -9.39 -0.46
CA PRO A 171 27.55 -10.51 -1.35
C PRO A 171 26.68 -11.49 -0.58
N GLN A 172 25.49 -11.80 -1.09
CA GLN A 172 24.72 -12.92 -0.56
C GLN A 172 25.55 -14.16 -0.87
N GLU A 173 26.39 -14.55 0.09
CA GLU A 173 27.07 -15.83 0.05
C GLU A 173 25.98 -16.88 -0.09
N ASN A 174 26.02 -17.63 -1.19
CA ASN A 174 25.19 -18.81 -1.37
C ASN A 174 25.54 -19.76 -0.22
N GLN A 175 24.83 -19.65 0.90
CA GLN A 175 24.91 -20.61 1.99
C GLN A 175 24.44 -21.93 1.41
N LEU A 176 25.41 -22.77 1.08
CA LEU A 176 25.17 -24.16 0.77
C LEU A 176 24.55 -24.78 2.02
N PHE A 177 23.23 -24.90 2.02
CA PHE A 177 22.50 -25.62 3.05
C PHE A 177 22.81 -27.12 2.89
N TYR A 178 23.99 -27.51 3.35
CA TYR A 178 24.40 -28.90 3.35
C TYR A 178 23.70 -29.59 4.52
N VAL A 179 22.68 -30.39 4.20
CA VAL A 179 22.17 -31.37 5.16
C VAL A 179 23.15 -32.54 5.15
N PRO A 180 23.91 -32.78 6.24
CA PRO A 180 24.84 -33.89 6.28
C PRO A 180 24.07 -35.19 6.08
N ILE A 181 24.47 -35.97 5.08
CA ILE A 181 23.87 -37.28 4.84
C ILE A 181 24.21 -38.15 6.06
N ARG A 182 23.21 -38.39 6.92
CA ARG A 182 23.37 -39.18 8.15
C ARG A 182 23.53 -40.68 7.89
N ASN A 183 23.18 -41.14 6.69
CA ASN A 183 23.21 -42.56 6.33
C ASN A 183 24.41 -42.89 5.45
N GLU A 184 25.36 -43.67 5.99
CA GLU A 184 26.58 -44.11 5.28
C GLU A 184 26.28 -44.99 4.07
N ARG A 185 25.21 -45.80 4.08
CA ARG A 185 24.83 -46.62 2.92
C ARG A 185 24.41 -45.77 1.72
N LEU A 186 23.80 -44.60 1.97
CA LEU A 186 23.44 -43.69 0.88
C LEU A 186 24.66 -43.01 0.28
N LYS A 187 25.71 -42.77 1.08
CA LYS A 187 26.98 -42.23 0.57
C LYS A 187 27.68 -43.24 -0.34
N SER A 188 27.74 -44.51 0.07
CA SER A 188 28.35 -45.55 -0.76
C SER A 188 27.59 -45.77 -2.07
N VAL A 189 26.25 -45.82 -2.04
CA VAL A 189 25.43 -45.94 -3.25
C VAL A 189 25.61 -44.74 -4.19
N ARG A 190 25.68 -43.51 -3.66
CA ARG A 190 25.95 -42.34 -4.51
C ARG A 190 27.34 -42.39 -5.14
N ALA A 191 28.35 -42.84 -4.39
CA ALA A 191 29.70 -42.99 -4.91
C ALA A 191 29.76 -44.04 -6.04
N THR A 192 29.06 -45.17 -5.89
CA THR A 192 29.02 -46.19 -6.95
C THR A 192 28.31 -45.69 -8.21
N ILE A 193 27.14 -45.04 -8.06
CA ILE A 193 26.42 -44.42 -9.19
C ILE A 193 27.30 -43.39 -9.90
N PHE A 194 28.01 -42.54 -9.14
CA PHE A 194 28.92 -41.55 -9.71
C PHE A 194 30.08 -42.21 -10.47
N SER A 195 30.75 -43.20 -9.88
CA SER A 195 31.84 -43.90 -10.57
C SER A 195 31.41 -44.58 -11.87
N HIS A 196 30.21 -45.19 -11.86
CA HIS A 196 29.66 -45.86 -13.03
C HIS A 196 29.34 -44.85 -14.14
N THR A 197 28.62 -43.79 -13.80
CA THR A 197 28.23 -42.74 -14.76
C THR A 197 29.45 -41.99 -15.30
N ALA A 198 30.43 -41.66 -14.46
CA ALA A 198 31.67 -41.01 -14.88
C ALA A 198 32.48 -41.86 -15.86
N SER A 199 32.56 -43.18 -15.63
CA SER A 199 33.24 -44.11 -16.54
C SER A 199 32.55 -44.19 -17.90
N VAL A 200 31.23 -44.39 -17.91
CA VAL A 200 30.43 -44.50 -19.14
C VAL A 200 30.46 -43.20 -19.95
N VAL A 201 30.27 -42.06 -19.29
CA VAL A 201 30.32 -40.74 -19.95
C VAL A 201 31.73 -40.44 -20.45
N GLY A 202 32.76 -40.77 -19.67
CA GLY A 202 34.16 -40.61 -20.08
C GLY A 202 34.50 -41.42 -21.33
N ALA A 203 34.04 -42.67 -21.42
CA ALA A 203 34.21 -43.50 -22.62
C ALA A 203 33.48 -42.92 -23.83
N ARG A 204 32.24 -42.44 -23.65
CA ARG A 204 31.47 -41.78 -24.72
C ARG A 204 32.18 -40.54 -25.25
N LEU A 205 32.63 -39.64 -24.36
CA LEU A 205 33.31 -38.41 -24.73
C LEU A 205 34.66 -38.67 -25.43
N LYS A 206 35.39 -39.72 -25.04
CA LYS A 206 36.62 -40.12 -25.74
C LYS A 206 36.35 -40.55 -27.18
N ARG A 207 35.29 -41.35 -27.42
CA ARG A 207 34.88 -41.74 -28.77
C ARG A 207 34.48 -40.53 -29.61
N GLU A 208 33.64 -39.65 -29.06
CA GLU A 208 33.22 -38.42 -29.75
C GLU A 208 34.41 -37.52 -30.12
N ARG A 209 35.43 -37.43 -29.26
CA ARG A 209 36.67 -36.71 -29.58
C ARG A 209 37.50 -37.39 -30.68
N GLN A 210 37.61 -38.72 -30.65
CA GLN A 210 38.32 -39.48 -31.68
C GLN A 210 37.64 -39.33 -33.05
N GLU A 211 36.31 -39.46 -33.11
CA GLU A 211 35.52 -39.26 -34.34
C GLU A 211 35.73 -37.85 -34.90
N ARG A 212 35.69 -36.82 -34.03
CA ARG A 212 35.97 -35.43 -34.46
C ARG A 212 37.38 -35.26 -35.03
N ASN A 213 38.38 -35.88 -34.42
CA ASN A 213 39.76 -35.80 -34.89
C ASN A 213 39.93 -36.53 -36.23
N ILE A 214 39.37 -37.74 -36.37
CA ILE A 214 39.39 -38.51 -37.62
C ILE A 214 38.72 -37.73 -38.75
N SER A 215 37.54 -37.15 -38.51
CA SER A 215 36.87 -36.30 -39.51
C SER A 215 37.63 -35.02 -39.86
N GLN A 216 38.48 -34.50 -38.98
CA GLN A 216 39.37 -33.37 -39.29
C GLN A 216 40.56 -33.80 -40.16
N GLU A 217 41.12 -34.99 -39.90
CA GLU A 217 42.21 -35.56 -40.70
C GLU A 217 41.73 -35.94 -42.12
N GLU A 218 40.53 -36.54 -42.25
CA GLU A 218 39.92 -36.83 -43.56
C GLU A 218 39.73 -35.55 -44.38
N ARG A 219 39.22 -34.47 -43.76
CA ARG A 219 39.08 -33.16 -44.41
C ARG A 219 40.41 -32.53 -44.83
N ALA A 220 41.51 -32.88 -44.17
CA ALA A 220 42.84 -32.39 -44.50
C ALA A 220 43.56 -33.24 -45.56
N GLN A 221 43.10 -34.48 -45.82
CA GLN A 221 43.62 -35.33 -46.88
C GLN A 221 42.95 -35.07 -48.24
N ASP A 222 41.70 -34.60 -48.23
CA ASP A 222 40.92 -34.27 -49.44
C ASP A 222 41.19 -32.84 -50.00
N SER A 223 42.06 -32.07 -49.36
CA SER A 223 42.44 -30.68 -49.72
C SER A 223 43.87 -30.58 -50.21
#